data_AF-A0A177DB22-F1
#
_entry.id   AF-A0A177DB22-F1
#
_cell.length_a   1.000
_cell.length_b   1.000
_cell.length_c   1.000
_cell.angle_alpha   90.00
_cell.angle_beta   90.00
_cell.angle_gamma   90.00
#
_symmetry.space_group_name_H-M   'P 1'
#
loop_
_entity.id
_entity.type
_entity.pdbx_description
1 polymer ?
#
loop_
_entity_poly.entity_id
_entity_poly.type
_entity_poly.pdbx_seq_one_letter_code
_entity_poly.pdbx_strand_id
1 'polypeptide(L)'
;MLVTWYSSSSNSTVAVPQSPLFDVLPGEIRNNIFELALMQYEDDAAAYPEDSYWYRPGFSGPLKGSSALLRTCRLAYAEGQKVFLRELEYAFWFNRGPSGRTCTPACERFFRDLTPQAAQSLQKVRFFTQMFWLEDGPQLFYLFSVPQFRPTQLTITIRYSDWWFWEDNEPLRMNEGWLRYFEGNPGLRVLKVEYETLIERNKKWKLPVRREGEMFQANKLEGYLSAENTALEEWKWKGTSKLGGETWSHHGTGDKVEYIVVTDTWKFVEGVLSDKEMEGRLDPTMSVWKPRRGKASTRRNVDVWGARLRERRTTNDSA
;
A
#
# COMPACT_ATOMS: atom_id res chain seq x y z
N MET A 1 -12.04 21.07 5.67
CA MET A 1 -12.80 22.26 5.26
C MET A 1 -13.95 21.81 4.39
N LEU A 2 -15.14 21.72 4.95
CA LEU A 2 -16.39 21.42 4.25
C LEU A 2 -17.11 22.74 4.03
N VAL A 3 -17.41 23.09 2.78
CA VAL A 3 -18.29 24.22 2.46
C VAL A 3 -19.64 23.66 2.10
N THR A 4 -20.62 23.88 2.96
CA THR A 4 -22.05 23.68 2.68
C THR A 4 -22.55 24.85 1.83
N TRP A 5 -23.28 24.55 0.75
CA TRP A 5 -23.98 25.57 -0.05
C TRP A 5 -25.48 25.35 0.01
N TYR A 6 -26.18 26.39 0.43
CA TYR A 6 -27.64 26.52 0.32
C TYR A 6 -28.03 26.64 -1.16
N SER A 7 -29.08 25.92 -1.55
CA SER A 7 -29.72 26.06 -2.86
C SER A 7 -30.57 27.34 -2.86
N SER A 8 -30.20 28.30 -3.70
CA SER A 8 -31.04 29.45 -4.06
C SER A 8 -31.32 29.38 -5.55
N SER A 9 -32.57 29.07 -5.88
CA SER A 9 -33.09 28.95 -7.23
C SER A 9 -33.00 30.30 -7.96
N SER A 10 -32.03 30.45 -8.85
CA SER A 10 -32.10 31.43 -9.94
C SER A 10 -31.55 30.80 -11.21
N ASN A 11 -32.40 30.74 -12.23
CA ASN A 11 -32.16 30.07 -13.49
C ASN A 11 -31.29 30.96 -14.39
N SER A 12 -30.02 31.11 -14.02
CA SER A 12 -29.02 31.82 -14.82
C SER A 12 -28.12 30.77 -15.46
N THR A 13 -28.24 30.57 -16.77
CA THR A 13 -27.27 29.83 -17.57
C THR A 13 -25.93 30.54 -17.48
N VAL A 14 -25.09 30.10 -16.54
CA VAL A 14 -23.70 30.57 -16.43
C VAL A 14 -23.01 30.20 -17.74
N ALA A 15 -22.71 31.20 -18.58
CA ALA A 15 -21.91 31.03 -19.77
C ALA A 15 -20.60 30.34 -19.37
N VAL A 16 -20.37 29.13 -19.89
CA VAL A 16 -19.08 28.45 -19.75
C VAL A 16 -18.05 29.37 -20.41
N PRO A 17 -16.98 29.77 -19.72
CA PRO A 17 -15.91 30.54 -20.36
C PRO A 17 -15.45 29.77 -21.58
N GLN A 18 -15.49 30.41 -22.75
CA GLN A 18 -14.96 29.83 -23.98
C GLN A 18 -13.48 29.49 -23.73
N SER A 19 -13.20 28.20 -23.60
CA SER A 19 -11.90 27.68 -23.24
C SER A 19 -11.47 26.78 -24.37
N PRO A 20 -10.36 27.08 -25.07
CA PRO A 20 -9.85 26.18 -26.10
C PRO A 20 -9.66 24.74 -25.60
N LEU A 21 -9.39 24.58 -24.29
CA LEU A 21 -9.33 23.28 -23.65
C LEU A 21 -10.63 22.48 -23.84
N PHE A 22 -11.82 23.09 -23.69
CA PHE A 22 -13.10 22.39 -23.76
C PHE A 22 -13.86 22.58 -25.08
N ASP A 23 -13.60 23.67 -25.80
CA ASP A 23 -14.30 24.00 -27.05
C ASP A 23 -13.58 23.49 -28.31
N VAL A 24 -12.27 23.26 -28.22
CA VAL A 24 -11.44 22.83 -29.37
C VAL A 24 -10.91 21.42 -29.17
N LEU A 25 -10.41 21.09 -27.97
CA LEU A 25 -9.75 19.81 -27.76
C LEU A 25 -10.76 18.69 -27.46
N PRO A 26 -10.64 17.53 -28.14
CA PRO A 26 -11.47 16.38 -27.84
C PRO A 26 -11.11 15.77 -26.48
N GLY A 27 -12.04 15.01 -25.89
CA GLY A 27 -11.90 14.49 -24.53
C GLY A 27 -10.67 13.62 -24.31
N GLU A 28 -10.23 12.88 -25.33
CA GLU A 28 -9.02 12.06 -25.28
C GLU A 28 -7.76 12.91 -25.06
N ILE A 29 -7.65 14.03 -25.78
CA ILE A 29 -6.51 14.94 -25.64
C ILE A 29 -6.57 15.67 -24.29
N ARG A 30 -7.77 16.05 -23.84
CA ARG A 30 -7.93 16.63 -22.50
C ARG A 30 -7.53 15.65 -21.39
N ASN A 31 -7.89 14.38 -21.52
CA ASN A 31 -7.45 13.35 -20.56
C ASN A 31 -5.93 13.22 -20.50
N ASN A 32 -5.24 13.25 -21.65
CA ASN A 32 -3.77 13.24 -21.67
C ASN A 32 -3.18 14.49 -21.00
N ILE A 33 -3.79 15.66 -21.21
CA ILE A 33 -3.40 16.90 -20.53
C ILE A 33 -3.59 16.77 -19.02
N PHE A 34 -4.74 16.26 -18.57
CA PHE A 34 -5.00 16.03 -17.15
C PHE A 34 -4.02 15.02 -16.55
N GLU A 35 -3.74 13.92 -17.23
CA GLU A 35 -2.80 12.91 -16.77
C GLU A 35 -1.40 13.49 -16.55
N LEU A 36 -0.88 14.24 -17.52
CA LEU A 36 0.44 14.87 -17.40
C LEU A 36 0.46 15.99 -16.36
N ALA A 37 -0.55 16.87 -16.36
CA ALA A 37 -0.60 18.03 -15.47
C ALA A 37 -0.85 17.66 -14.00
N LEU A 38 -1.51 16.53 -13.75
CA LEU A 38 -1.90 16.07 -12.42
C LEU A 38 -1.01 14.91 -11.91
N MET A 39 -0.02 14.51 -12.70
CA MET A 39 0.93 13.45 -12.35
C MET A 39 1.59 13.72 -10.99
N GLN A 40 1.75 12.66 -10.20
CA GLN A 40 2.45 12.74 -8.93
C GLN A 40 3.95 12.77 -9.13
N TYR A 41 4.62 13.58 -8.31
CA TYR A 41 6.08 13.62 -8.19
C TYR A 41 6.47 13.65 -6.71
N GLU A 42 7.72 13.33 -6.41
CA GLU A 42 8.28 13.37 -5.05
C GLU A 42 8.46 14.84 -4.62
N ASP A 43 7.95 15.21 -3.44
CA ASP A 43 8.14 16.57 -2.90
C ASP A 43 9.54 16.69 -2.28
N ASP A 44 10.53 17.07 -3.08
CA ASP A 44 11.93 17.24 -2.66
C ASP A 44 12.09 18.17 -1.44
N ALA A 45 11.21 19.18 -1.31
CA ALA A 45 11.23 20.11 -0.18
C ALA A 45 10.83 19.43 1.14
N ALA A 46 10.14 18.30 1.07
CA ALA A 46 9.71 17.46 2.19
C ALA A 46 10.33 16.06 2.11
N ALA A 47 11.51 15.93 1.49
CA ALA A 47 12.23 14.67 1.38
C ALA A 47 12.39 13.99 2.75
N TYR A 48 12.21 12.67 2.77
CA TYR A 48 12.46 11.88 3.96
C TYR A 48 13.96 11.77 4.22
N PRO A 49 14.37 11.62 5.48
CA PRO A 49 15.75 11.29 5.79
C PRO A 49 16.16 9.99 5.09
N GLU A 50 17.33 9.98 4.44
CA GLU A 50 17.82 8.79 3.72
C GLU A 50 17.97 7.56 4.65
N ASP A 51 18.24 7.80 5.93
CA ASP A 51 18.33 6.79 7.01
C ASP A 51 16.99 6.37 7.59
N SER A 52 15.87 6.96 7.17
CA SER A 52 14.57 6.48 7.62
C SER A 52 14.23 5.12 7.01
N TYR A 53 13.51 4.29 7.78
CA TYR A 53 13.06 2.97 7.33
C TYR A 53 12.17 2.99 6.08
N TRP A 54 11.59 4.14 5.73
CA TRP A 54 10.64 4.31 4.63
C TRP A 54 11.21 5.07 3.43
N TYR A 55 12.47 5.49 3.49
CA TYR A 55 13.15 6.05 2.34
C TYR A 55 13.45 4.96 1.32
N ARG A 56 13.03 5.18 0.07
CA ARG A 56 13.37 4.33 -1.09
C ARG A 56 13.10 5.09 -2.39
N PRO A 57 13.70 4.68 -3.52
CA PRO A 57 13.37 5.25 -4.83
C PRO A 57 11.86 5.18 -5.13
N GLY A 58 11.30 6.29 -5.61
CA GLY A 58 9.86 6.44 -5.87
C GLY A 58 9.02 6.74 -4.63
N PHE A 59 9.62 6.68 -3.43
CA PHE A 59 9.04 7.12 -2.17
C PHE A 59 10.10 7.82 -1.29
N SER A 60 10.97 8.62 -1.91
CA SER A 60 12.01 9.40 -1.24
C SER A 60 11.44 10.57 -0.43
N GLY A 61 10.21 10.98 -0.75
CA GLY A 61 9.41 11.95 -0.03
C GLY A 61 7.91 11.70 -0.19
N PRO A 62 7.05 12.56 0.39
CA PRO A 62 5.62 12.54 0.13
C PRO A 62 5.35 12.79 -1.36
N LEU A 63 4.52 11.95 -1.98
CA LEU A 63 4.06 12.21 -3.35
C LEU A 63 3.04 13.36 -3.38
N LYS A 64 3.25 14.30 -4.31
CA LYS A 64 2.43 15.48 -4.51
C LYS A 64 1.98 15.58 -5.96
N GLY A 65 0.73 15.95 -6.17
CA GLY A 65 0.19 16.32 -7.48
C GLY A 65 -0.21 17.80 -7.49
N SER A 66 -0.19 18.44 -8.66
CA SER A 66 -0.70 19.81 -8.81
C SER A 66 -2.22 19.79 -8.93
N SER A 67 -2.93 20.46 -8.01
CA SER A 67 -4.39 20.62 -8.12
C SER A 67 -4.80 21.93 -8.79
N ALA A 68 -3.84 22.74 -9.26
CA ALA A 68 -4.11 24.07 -9.81
C ALA A 68 -5.10 24.02 -10.98
N LEU A 69 -4.90 23.07 -11.91
CA LEU A 69 -5.77 22.88 -13.07
C LEU A 69 -7.19 22.48 -12.66
N LEU A 70 -7.34 21.59 -11.67
CA LEU A 70 -8.66 21.17 -11.15
C LEU A 70 -9.43 22.31 -10.49
N ARG A 71 -8.73 23.35 -10.02
CA ARG A 71 -9.32 24.51 -9.34
C ARG A 71 -9.72 25.64 -10.29
N THR A 72 -9.53 25.48 -11.59
CA THR A 72 -9.82 26.54 -12.59
C THR A 72 -11.31 26.69 -12.87
N CYS A 73 -12.03 25.59 -13.13
CA CYS A 73 -13.47 25.60 -13.39
C CYS A 73 -14.13 24.25 -13.07
N ARG A 74 -15.47 24.23 -13.02
CA ARG A 74 -16.25 23.01 -12.70
C ARG A 74 -16.04 21.89 -13.71
N LEU A 75 -15.86 22.20 -15.00
CA LEU A 75 -15.60 21.19 -16.04
C LEU A 75 -14.22 20.54 -15.86
N ALA A 76 -13.18 21.35 -15.63
CA ALA A 76 -11.84 20.85 -15.34
C ALA A 76 -11.81 19.99 -14.08
N TYR A 77 -12.56 20.37 -13.05
CA TYR A 77 -12.72 19.55 -11.85
C TYR A 77 -13.42 18.23 -12.17
N ALA A 78 -14.58 18.25 -12.84
CA ALA A 78 -15.40 17.07 -13.08
C ALA A 78 -14.74 16.01 -13.98
N GLU A 79 -14.01 16.46 -15.02
CA GLU A 79 -13.26 15.58 -15.93
C GLU A 79 -11.92 15.18 -15.31
N GLY A 80 -11.14 16.16 -14.88
CA GLY A 80 -9.77 15.95 -14.41
C GLY A 80 -9.68 15.20 -13.07
N GLN A 81 -10.64 15.34 -12.15
CA GLN A 81 -10.60 14.61 -10.88
C GLN A 81 -10.64 13.09 -11.10
N LYS A 82 -11.38 12.61 -12.10
CA LYS A 82 -11.45 11.18 -12.42
C LYS A 82 -10.11 10.67 -12.92
N VAL A 83 -9.47 11.42 -13.83
CA VAL A 83 -8.14 11.11 -14.36
C VAL A 83 -7.10 11.12 -13.23
N PHE A 84 -7.11 12.16 -12.40
CA PHE A 84 -6.20 12.26 -11.25
C PHE A 84 -6.30 11.05 -10.32
N LEU A 85 -7.51 10.69 -9.88
CA LEU A 85 -7.69 9.56 -8.96
C LEU A 85 -7.34 8.22 -9.61
N ARG A 86 -7.58 8.06 -10.92
CA ARG A 86 -7.22 6.86 -11.67
C ARG A 86 -5.72 6.65 -11.71
N GLU A 87 -4.96 7.72 -11.92
CA GLU A 87 -3.50 7.65 -12.01
C GLU A 87 -2.78 7.69 -10.67
N LEU A 88 -3.41 8.26 -9.65
CA LEU A 88 -2.93 8.34 -8.27
C LEU A 88 -2.62 6.94 -7.71
N GLU A 89 -1.36 6.69 -7.35
CA GLU A 89 -1.00 5.58 -6.47
C GLU A 89 -0.96 6.10 -5.03
N TYR A 90 -1.88 5.63 -4.20
CA TYR A 90 -1.94 6.01 -2.80
C TYR A 90 -1.28 4.95 -1.91
N ALA A 91 -0.23 5.35 -1.19
CA ALA A 91 0.56 4.45 -0.35
C ALA A 91 0.20 4.55 1.14
N PHE A 92 0.16 3.39 1.80
CA PHE A 92 0.00 3.23 3.24
C PHE A 92 1.15 2.43 3.82
N TRP A 93 1.54 2.76 5.06
CA TRP A 93 2.57 2.04 5.80
C TRP A 93 1.94 1.30 6.98
N PHE A 94 2.16 0.00 7.07
CA PHE A 94 1.74 -0.83 8.18
C PHE A 94 2.96 -1.13 9.05
N ASN A 95 3.31 -0.10 9.84
CA ASN A 95 4.52 0.04 10.66
C ASN A 95 5.73 0.63 9.91
N ARG A 96 6.68 1.20 10.67
CA ARG A 96 7.94 1.81 10.19
C ARG A 96 7.75 2.74 8.99
N GLY A 97 6.74 3.60 9.06
CA GLY A 97 6.40 4.59 8.02
C GLY A 97 6.40 6.02 8.55
N PRO A 98 6.20 7.01 7.67
CA PRO A 98 6.11 8.41 8.08
C PRO A 98 4.91 8.65 8.99
N SER A 99 5.03 9.64 9.88
CA SER A 99 3.97 10.01 10.83
C SER A 99 2.67 10.36 10.12
N GLY A 100 1.52 9.92 10.67
CA GLY A 100 0.19 10.24 10.14
C GLY A 100 -0.28 9.39 8.96
N ARG A 101 0.60 8.58 8.34
CA ARG A 101 0.25 7.64 7.23
C ARG A 101 0.48 6.17 7.59
N THR A 102 0.67 5.91 8.87
CA THR A 102 1.03 4.60 9.40
C THR A 102 -0.17 4.01 10.16
N CYS A 103 -0.49 2.72 9.95
CA CYS A 103 -1.48 1.85 10.63
C CYS A 103 -2.82 1.57 9.91
N THR A 104 -3.44 0.43 10.25
CA THR A 104 -4.74 -0.03 9.71
C THR A 104 -5.86 1.00 9.89
N PRO A 105 -6.08 1.60 11.08
CA PRO A 105 -7.09 2.65 11.24
C PRO A 105 -6.92 3.86 10.33
N ALA A 106 -5.69 4.23 9.96
CA ALA A 106 -5.44 5.36 9.07
C ALA A 106 -5.89 5.04 7.64
N CYS A 107 -5.57 3.83 7.16
CA CYS A 107 -6.04 3.33 5.87
C CYS A 107 -7.57 3.22 5.83
N GLU A 108 -8.16 2.58 6.83
CA GLU A 108 -9.61 2.41 6.91
C GLU A 108 -10.35 3.76 6.87
N ARG A 109 -9.95 4.71 7.74
CA ARG A 109 -10.56 6.05 7.79
C ARG A 109 -10.44 6.77 6.46
N PHE A 110 -9.27 6.71 5.80
CA PHE A 110 -9.10 7.33 4.49
C PHE A 110 -10.15 6.84 3.50
N PHE A 111 -10.36 5.53 3.36
CA PHE A 111 -11.34 4.99 2.42
C PHE A 111 -12.79 5.26 2.85
N ARG A 112 -13.09 5.23 4.15
CA ARG A 112 -14.42 5.59 4.66
C ARG A 112 -14.79 7.04 4.39
N ASP A 113 -13.81 7.94 4.39
CA ASP A 113 -14.01 9.38 4.15
C ASP A 113 -14.15 9.70 2.65
N LEU A 114 -13.82 8.76 1.75
CA LEU A 114 -14.02 8.95 0.31
C LEU A 114 -15.50 8.86 -0.06
N THR A 115 -15.92 9.74 -0.99
CA THR A 115 -17.19 9.56 -1.67
C THR A 115 -17.16 8.26 -2.51
N PRO A 116 -18.30 7.60 -2.74
CA PRO A 116 -18.34 6.38 -3.56
C PRO A 116 -17.71 6.57 -4.95
N GLN A 117 -17.93 7.73 -5.57
CA GLN A 117 -17.36 8.06 -6.88
C GLN A 117 -15.83 8.17 -6.83
N ALA A 118 -15.29 8.81 -5.78
CA ALA A 118 -13.85 8.96 -5.59
C ALA A 118 -13.19 7.62 -5.28
N ALA A 119 -13.82 6.80 -4.42
CA ALA A 119 -13.36 5.46 -4.10
C ALA A 119 -13.29 4.55 -5.34
N GLN A 120 -14.30 4.59 -6.21
CA GLN A 120 -14.29 3.86 -7.48
C GLN A 120 -13.24 4.36 -8.48
N SER A 121 -12.91 5.66 -8.42
CA SER A 121 -11.91 6.25 -9.32
C SER A 121 -10.48 5.99 -8.84
N LEU A 122 -10.26 5.74 -7.54
CA LEU A 122 -8.95 5.44 -6.98
C LEU A 122 -8.56 3.98 -7.26
N GLN A 123 -7.73 3.78 -8.28
CA GLN A 123 -7.46 2.45 -8.83
C GLN A 123 -6.19 1.78 -8.30
N LYS A 124 -5.19 2.57 -7.90
CA LYS A 124 -3.85 2.07 -7.53
C LYS A 124 -3.59 2.33 -6.05
N VAL A 125 -3.36 1.26 -5.29
CA VAL A 125 -3.04 1.33 -3.86
C VAL A 125 -1.76 0.56 -3.60
N ARG A 126 -0.89 1.11 -2.75
CA ARG A 126 0.32 0.46 -2.30
C ARG A 126 0.35 0.29 -0.79
N PHE A 127 0.73 -0.89 -0.33
CA PHE A 127 0.94 -1.21 1.06
C PHE A 127 2.42 -1.50 1.29
N PHE A 128 3.06 -0.75 2.17
CA PHE A 128 4.33 -1.13 2.78
C PHE A 128 4.02 -1.88 4.06
N THR A 129 4.39 -3.16 4.14
CA THR A 129 3.98 -4.02 5.24
C THR A 129 5.16 -4.68 5.92
N GLN A 130 5.16 -4.65 7.24
CA GLN A 130 5.95 -5.62 8.00
C GLN A 130 5.35 -7.02 7.94
N MET A 131 6.22 -8.03 8.00
CA MET A 131 5.81 -9.44 7.97
C MET A 131 4.83 -9.78 9.08
N PHE A 132 5.04 -9.29 10.31
CA PHE A 132 4.11 -9.53 11.43
C PHE A 132 2.68 -9.05 11.18
N TRP A 133 2.50 -7.99 10.37
CA TRP A 133 1.19 -7.43 10.06
C TRP A 133 0.51 -8.24 8.96
N LEU A 134 1.29 -8.69 7.98
CA LEU A 134 0.81 -9.35 6.77
C LEU A 134 0.59 -10.85 6.96
N GLU A 135 1.60 -11.57 7.44
CA GLU A 135 1.75 -13.03 7.36
C GLU A 135 0.57 -13.84 7.87
N ASP A 136 -0.07 -13.40 8.96
CA ASP A 136 -1.17 -14.15 9.54
C ASP A 136 -2.43 -14.02 8.69
N GLY A 137 -2.61 -12.93 7.92
CA GLY A 137 -3.72 -12.73 6.98
C GLY A 137 -4.90 -11.83 7.41
N PRO A 138 -5.42 -11.88 8.66
CA PRO A 138 -6.64 -11.16 9.05
C PRO A 138 -6.63 -9.65 8.81
N GLN A 139 -5.48 -8.98 8.91
CA GLN A 139 -5.40 -7.53 8.72
C GLN A 139 -5.62 -7.13 7.27
N LEU A 140 -5.01 -7.85 6.33
CA LEU A 140 -5.22 -7.64 4.89
C LEU A 140 -6.67 -7.97 4.52
N PHE A 141 -7.19 -9.09 5.02
CA PHE A 141 -8.58 -9.48 4.83
C PHE A 141 -9.56 -8.43 5.34
N TYR A 142 -9.30 -7.87 6.53
CA TYR A 142 -10.11 -6.80 7.09
C TYR A 142 -10.16 -5.56 6.18
N LEU A 143 -9.04 -5.14 5.59
CA LEU A 143 -9.05 -4.01 4.66
C LEU A 143 -9.85 -4.31 3.39
N PHE A 144 -9.78 -5.53 2.86
CA PHE A 144 -10.63 -5.94 1.74
C PHE A 144 -12.12 -5.94 2.08
N SER A 145 -12.48 -6.06 3.36
CA SER A 145 -13.89 -5.98 3.81
C SER A 145 -14.44 -4.55 3.85
N VAL A 146 -13.59 -3.52 3.77
CA VAL A 146 -14.01 -2.12 3.76
C VAL A 146 -14.74 -1.83 2.43
N PRO A 147 -16.02 -1.41 2.44
CA PRO A 147 -16.80 -1.30 1.20
C PRO A 147 -16.20 -0.37 0.13
N GLN A 148 -15.61 0.75 0.56
CA GLN A 148 -14.96 1.72 -0.31
C GLN A 148 -13.54 1.31 -0.75
N PHE A 149 -12.95 0.27 -0.16
CA PHE A 149 -11.63 -0.22 -0.58
C PHE A 149 -11.78 -1.09 -1.83
N ARG A 150 -11.74 -0.44 -3.01
CA ARG A 150 -11.96 -1.09 -4.32
C ARG A 150 -10.86 -0.82 -5.36
N PRO A 151 -9.56 -0.98 -5.02
CA PRO A 151 -8.51 -0.82 -6.02
C PRO A 151 -8.63 -1.89 -7.12
N THR A 152 -8.23 -1.52 -8.33
CA THR A 152 -8.02 -2.47 -9.43
C THR A 152 -6.59 -3.03 -9.43
N GLN A 153 -5.64 -2.27 -8.87
CA GLN A 153 -4.26 -2.68 -8.64
C GLN A 153 -3.87 -2.47 -7.18
N LEU A 154 -3.43 -3.56 -6.54
CA LEU A 154 -2.79 -3.52 -5.22
C LEU A 154 -1.32 -3.88 -5.36
N THR A 155 -0.44 -3.05 -4.82
CA THR A 155 0.98 -3.38 -4.65
C THR A 155 1.29 -3.59 -3.17
N ILE A 156 1.88 -4.71 -2.80
CA ILE A 156 2.38 -4.97 -1.45
C ILE A 156 3.90 -5.00 -1.52
N THR A 157 4.57 -4.14 -0.76
CA THR A 157 6.02 -4.09 -0.66
C THR A 157 6.46 -4.50 0.74
N ILE A 158 7.27 -5.56 0.82
CA ILE A 158 7.95 -6.00 2.04
C ILE A 158 9.41 -5.57 1.94
N ARG A 159 9.76 -4.51 2.64
CA ARG A 159 11.13 -3.96 2.66
C ARG A 159 12.10 -4.89 3.36
N TYR A 160 13.39 -4.76 3.09
CA TYR A 160 14.42 -5.56 3.74
C TYR A 160 14.32 -5.47 5.28
N SER A 161 14.17 -4.24 5.79
CA SER A 161 13.99 -3.96 7.22
C SER A 161 12.60 -4.30 7.76
N ASP A 162 11.73 -4.89 6.97
CA ASP A 162 10.38 -5.28 7.40
C ASP A 162 10.30 -6.78 7.71
N TRP A 163 11.44 -7.48 7.62
CA TRP A 163 11.52 -8.91 7.85
C TRP A 163 11.66 -9.27 9.32
N TRP A 164 11.38 -10.52 9.62
CA TRP A 164 11.71 -11.08 10.93
C TRP A 164 13.22 -11.15 11.12
N PHE A 165 13.71 -10.52 12.19
CA PHE A 165 15.11 -10.58 12.63
C PHE A 165 16.13 -10.18 11.55
N TRP A 166 15.76 -9.26 10.65
CA TRP A 166 16.71 -8.71 9.67
C TRP A 166 17.92 -8.07 10.35
N GLU A 167 17.72 -7.51 11.56
CA GLU A 167 18.76 -6.97 12.43
C GLU A 167 19.91 -7.98 12.69
N ASP A 168 19.57 -9.27 12.72
CA ASP A 168 20.48 -10.39 12.97
C ASP A 168 20.94 -11.07 11.67
N ASN A 169 20.69 -10.46 10.50
CA ASN A 169 21.00 -10.99 9.17
C ASN A 169 20.28 -12.32 8.86
N GLU A 170 19.10 -12.54 9.44
CA GLU A 170 18.29 -13.70 9.09
C GLU A 170 17.75 -13.57 7.65
N PRO A 171 17.74 -14.68 6.87
CA PRO A 171 17.16 -14.67 5.53
C PRO A 171 15.63 -14.46 5.62
N LEU A 172 15.06 -13.85 4.58
CA LEU A 172 13.61 -13.71 4.47
C LEU A 172 12.94 -15.09 4.49
N ARG A 173 12.03 -15.29 5.44
CA ARG A 173 11.19 -16.49 5.51
C ARG A 173 9.77 -16.04 5.80
N MET A 174 8.89 -16.17 4.82
CA MET A 174 7.52 -15.69 4.96
C MET A 174 6.52 -16.83 5.12
N ASN A 175 5.69 -16.75 6.16
CA ASN A 175 4.55 -17.63 6.32
C ASN A 175 3.48 -17.31 5.25
N GLU A 176 2.88 -18.36 4.68
CA GLU A 176 1.84 -18.29 3.66
C GLU A 176 0.42 -18.06 4.22
N GLY A 177 0.25 -17.83 5.52
CA GLY A 177 -1.05 -17.60 6.14
C GLY A 177 -1.88 -16.53 5.42
N TRP A 178 -1.27 -15.43 5.03
CA TRP A 178 -1.92 -14.35 4.29
C TRP A 178 -2.43 -14.75 2.91
N LEU A 179 -1.75 -15.69 2.23
CA LEU A 179 -2.22 -16.27 0.96
C LEU A 179 -3.45 -17.15 1.20
N ARG A 180 -3.48 -17.87 2.33
CA ARG A 180 -4.62 -18.72 2.73
C ARG A 180 -5.87 -17.92 3.11
N TYR A 181 -5.68 -16.73 3.68
CA TYR A 181 -6.75 -15.78 4.02
C TYR A 181 -7.09 -14.81 2.89
N PHE A 182 -6.32 -14.81 1.80
CA PHE A 182 -6.50 -13.82 0.75
C PHE A 182 -7.86 -14.00 0.09
N GLU A 183 -8.64 -12.93 0.11
CA GLU A 183 -9.88 -12.83 -0.65
C GLU A 183 -10.07 -11.39 -1.13
N GLY A 184 -9.67 -11.15 -2.38
CA GLY A 184 -9.58 -9.81 -2.95
C GLY A 184 -10.93 -9.12 -3.04
N ASN A 185 -10.91 -7.79 -2.96
CA ASN A 185 -12.09 -6.97 -3.21
C ASN A 185 -12.61 -7.18 -4.65
N PRO A 186 -13.92 -7.02 -4.89
CA PRO A 186 -14.43 -7.04 -6.25
C PRO A 186 -13.76 -5.97 -7.11
N GLY A 187 -13.47 -6.31 -8.36
CA GLY A 187 -12.77 -5.42 -9.28
C GLY A 187 -11.24 -5.45 -9.19
N LEU A 188 -10.65 -6.19 -8.24
CA LEU A 188 -9.19 -6.35 -8.19
C LEU A 188 -8.72 -7.15 -9.41
N ARG A 189 -7.73 -6.60 -10.13
CA ARG A 189 -7.20 -7.18 -11.39
C ARG A 189 -5.73 -7.52 -11.34
N VAL A 190 -4.96 -6.75 -10.58
CA VAL A 190 -3.52 -6.91 -10.48
C VAL A 190 -3.12 -6.86 -9.01
N LEU A 191 -2.40 -7.89 -8.57
CA LEU A 191 -1.64 -7.86 -7.32
C LEU A 191 -0.16 -7.89 -7.69
N LYS A 192 0.59 -6.89 -7.25
CA LYS A 192 2.05 -6.91 -7.30
C LYS A 192 2.57 -7.13 -5.89
N VAL A 193 3.53 -8.03 -5.72
CA VAL A 193 4.21 -8.19 -4.44
C VAL A 193 5.71 -8.03 -4.66
N GLU A 194 6.23 -6.92 -4.12
CA GLU A 194 7.63 -6.54 -4.13
C GLU A 194 8.27 -7.00 -2.83
N TYR A 195 9.42 -7.67 -2.93
CA TYR A 195 10.19 -8.02 -1.75
C TYR A 195 11.64 -7.68 -2.02
N GLU A 196 12.25 -6.98 -1.07
CA GLU A 196 13.62 -6.49 -1.20
C GLU A 196 14.62 -7.59 -0.81
N THR A 197 14.65 -8.68 -1.59
CA THR A 197 15.31 -9.95 -1.27
C THR A 197 15.94 -10.66 -2.49
N LEU A 198 16.52 -11.84 -2.23
CA LEU A 198 17.00 -12.85 -3.18
C LEU A 198 16.24 -14.18 -2.95
N ILE A 199 14.98 -14.31 -3.41
CA ILE A 199 14.18 -15.52 -3.15
C ILE A 199 13.31 -15.94 -4.34
N GLU A 200 13.24 -17.25 -4.54
CA GLU A 200 12.31 -17.99 -5.41
C GLU A 200 10.92 -18.11 -4.75
N ARG A 201 9.83 -17.85 -5.49
CA ARG A 201 8.47 -17.72 -4.89
C ARG A 201 7.42 -18.67 -5.42
N ASN A 202 6.36 -18.78 -4.61
CA ASN A 202 5.26 -19.72 -4.77
C ASN A 202 4.20 -19.23 -5.77
N LYS A 203 4.48 -19.39 -7.06
CA LYS A 203 3.54 -19.13 -8.16
C LYS A 203 2.33 -20.08 -8.22
N LYS A 204 2.25 -21.05 -7.31
CA LYS A 204 1.19 -22.08 -7.31
C LYS A 204 -0.13 -21.58 -6.73
N TRP A 205 -0.10 -20.49 -5.97
CA TRP A 205 -1.31 -19.93 -5.37
C TRP A 205 -2.14 -19.19 -6.42
N LYS A 206 -3.38 -19.64 -6.58
CA LYS A 206 -4.45 -18.87 -7.21
C LYS A 206 -5.21 -18.14 -6.12
N LEU A 207 -5.45 -16.85 -6.27
CA LEU A 207 -5.99 -15.99 -5.21
C LEU A 207 -7.41 -15.53 -5.56
N PRO A 208 -8.44 -15.84 -4.77
CA PRO A 208 -9.83 -15.58 -5.13
C PRO A 208 -10.13 -14.07 -5.13
N VAL A 209 -11.01 -13.66 -6.04
CA VAL A 209 -11.56 -12.30 -6.11
C VAL A 209 -13.08 -12.37 -6.00
N ARG A 210 -13.64 -11.60 -5.06
CA ARG A 210 -15.08 -11.59 -4.79
C ARG A 210 -15.88 -10.94 -5.92
N ARG A 211 -17.14 -11.35 -6.08
CA ARG A 211 -18.12 -10.66 -6.93
C ARG A 211 -18.78 -9.49 -6.20
N GLU A 212 -19.28 -8.51 -6.95
CA GLU A 212 -20.02 -7.37 -6.39
C GLU A 212 -21.28 -7.83 -5.63
N GLY A 213 -21.55 -7.22 -4.47
CA GLY A 213 -22.83 -7.33 -3.78
C GLY A 213 -23.04 -8.57 -2.91
N GLU A 214 -22.05 -9.45 -2.72
CA GLU A 214 -22.22 -10.67 -1.94
C GLU A 214 -21.27 -10.74 -0.74
N MET A 215 -21.83 -11.10 0.42
CA MET A 215 -21.04 -11.44 1.62
C MET A 215 -20.28 -12.76 1.39
N PHE A 216 -19.15 -12.91 2.08
CA PHE A 216 -18.16 -14.01 2.12
C PHE A 216 -18.69 -15.44 1.88
N GLN A 217 -19.15 -15.75 0.66
CA GLN A 217 -19.56 -17.09 0.26
C GLN A 217 -18.67 -17.54 -0.89
N ALA A 218 -17.86 -18.58 -0.62
CA ALA A 218 -16.85 -19.13 -1.53
C ALA A 218 -17.39 -19.53 -2.92
N ASN A 219 -18.70 -19.72 -3.06
CA ASN A 219 -19.31 -20.29 -4.27
C ASN A 219 -19.64 -19.26 -5.36
N LYS A 220 -19.35 -17.97 -5.15
CA LYS A 220 -19.68 -16.90 -6.11
C LYS A 220 -18.53 -15.92 -6.32
N LEU A 221 -17.39 -16.46 -6.72
CA LEU A 221 -16.22 -15.66 -7.12
C LEU A 221 -16.48 -14.95 -8.46
N GLU A 222 -15.82 -13.80 -8.63
CA GLU A 222 -15.68 -13.15 -9.94
C GLU A 222 -14.63 -13.90 -10.78
N GLY A 223 -13.55 -14.30 -10.14
CA GLY A 223 -12.42 -15.00 -10.75
C GLY A 223 -11.30 -15.19 -9.72
N TYR A 224 -10.08 -15.29 -10.21
CA TYR A 224 -8.90 -15.40 -9.36
C TYR A 224 -7.68 -14.69 -9.95
N LEU A 225 -6.71 -14.33 -9.12
CA LEU A 225 -5.40 -13.85 -9.55
C LEU A 225 -4.44 -15.04 -9.65
N SER A 226 -3.67 -15.13 -10.73
CA SER A 226 -2.62 -16.14 -10.93
C SER A 226 -1.31 -15.51 -11.38
N ALA A 227 -0.19 -16.07 -10.89
CA ALA A 227 1.17 -15.73 -11.29
C ALA A 227 1.82 -16.80 -12.18
N GLU A 228 1.09 -17.87 -12.55
CA GLU A 228 1.65 -19.00 -13.31
C GLU A 228 2.29 -18.58 -14.65
N ASN A 229 1.72 -17.55 -15.29
CA ASN A 229 2.15 -17.05 -16.60
C ASN A 229 2.84 -15.67 -16.54
N THR A 230 3.35 -15.28 -15.37
CA THR A 230 4.05 -14.00 -15.21
C THR A 230 5.54 -14.21 -14.98
N ALA A 231 6.35 -13.28 -15.48
CA ALA A 231 7.78 -13.24 -15.21
C ALA A 231 8.03 -12.52 -13.89
N LEU A 232 9.10 -12.90 -13.20
CA LEU A 232 9.61 -12.10 -12.09
C LEU A 232 10.38 -10.91 -12.67
N GLU A 233 10.14 -9.73 -12.12
CA GLU A 233 10.88 -8.52 -12.48
C GLU A 233 11.84 -8.19 -11.34
N GLU A 234 13.14 -8.09 -11.64
CA GLU A 234 14.17 -7.69 -10.68
C GLU A 234 14.67 -6.28 -11.00
N TRP A 235 14.84 -5.46 -9.96
CA TRP A 235 15.61 -4.23 -10.07
C TRP A 235 16.44 -4.01 -8.81
N LYS A 236 17.48 -3.18 -8.93
CA LYS A 236 18.43 -2.93 -7.85
C LYS A 236 18.51 -1.46 -7.52
N TRP A 237 18.77 -1.15 -6.26
CA TRP A 237 19.08 0.20 -5.85
C TRP A 237 20.04 0.23 -4.67
N LYS A 238 20.69 1.37 -4.48
CA LYS A 238 21.63 1.58 -3.37
C LYS A 238 21.03 2.56 -2.38
N GLY A 239 20.88 2.12 -1.13
CA GLY A 239 20.43 2.96 -0.02
C GLY A 239 21.48 3.00 1.08
N THR A 240 21.21 3.77 2.13
CA THR A 240 22.10 3.86 3.28
C THR A 240 22.19 2.55 4.04
N SER A 241 23.37 2.27 4.60
CA SER A 241 23.57 1.16 5.53
C SER A 241 23.06 1.46 6.95
N LYS A 242 22.70 2.72 7.23
CA LYS A 242 22.38 3.23 8.57
C LYS A 242 20.88 3.35 8.80
N LEU A 243 20.14 2.24 8.77
CA LEU A 243 18.68 2.28 8.91
C LEU A 243 18.25 2.70 10.32
N GLY A 244 17.37 3.69 10.41
CA GLY A 244 16.96 4.35 11.64
C GLY A 244 18.07 5.16 12.32
N GLY A 245 19.14 5.51 11.62
CA GLY A 245 20.35 6.10 12.19
C GLY A 245 21.27 5.09 12.89
N GLU A 246 20.93 3.79 12.86
CA GLU A 246 21.66 2.71 13.52
C GLU A 246 22.55 1.94 12.53
N THR A 247 23.67 1.42 13.01
CA THR A 247 24.60 0.60 12.19
C THR A 247 24.47 -0.89 12.49
N TRP A 248 24.57 -1.72 11.47
CA TRP A 248 24.45 -3.17 11.58
C TRP A 248 25.71 -3.86 11.08
N SER A 249 26.25 -4.81 11.85
CA SER A 249 27.54 -5.45 11.55
C SER A 249 27.57 -6.16 10.20
N HIS A 250 26.45 -6.73 9.78
CA HIS A 250 26.31 -7.45 8.51
C HIS A 250 26.22 -6.53 7.27
N HIS A 251 26.05 -5.21 7.45
CA HIS A 251 26.16 -4.24 6.35
C HIS A 251 27.62 -3.88 6.00
N GLY A 252 28.59 -4.35 6.79
CA GLY A 252 30.00 -4.03 6.62
C GLY A 252 30.32 -2.58 6.99
N THR A 253 31.44 -2.07 6.45
CA THR A 253 31.96 -0.72 6.76
C THR A 253 31.49 0.36 5.79
N GLY A 254 30.73 0.01 4.76
CA GLY A 254 30.24 0.95 3.75
C GLY A 254 29.04 1.76 4.27
N ASP A 255 28.93 3.01 3.81
CA ASP A 255 27.77 3.86 4.12
C ASP A 255 26.53 3.51 3.27
N LYS A 256 26.67 2.61 2.29
CA LYS A 256 25.57 2.16 1.42
C LYS A 256 25.53 0.64 1.28
N VAL A 257 24.33 0.11 1.14
CA VAL A 257 24.06 -1.29 0.80
C VAL A 257 23.24 -1.36 -0.49
N GLU A 258 23.43 -2.44 -1.26
CA GLU A 258 22.64 -2.71 -2.45
C GLU A 258 21.43 -3.58 -2.10
N TYR A 259 20.24 -3.07 -2.40
CA TYR A 259 18.98 -3.76 -2.28
C TYR A 259 18.58 -4.34 -3.62
N ILE A 260 18.09 -5.58 -3.60
CA ILE A 260 17.55 -6.27 -4.77
C ILE A 260 16.06 -6.39 -4.54
N VAL A 261 15.24 -5.90 -5.46
CA VAL A 261 13.80 -5.93 -5.37
C VAL A 261 13.27 -6.87 -6.42
N VAL A 262 12.62 -7.94 -5.98
CA VAL A 262 11.98 -8.92 -6.85
C VAL A 262 10.47 -8.73 -6.77
N THR A 263 9.87 -8.39 -7.91
CA THR A 263 8.43 -8.18 -8.07
C THR A 263 7.81 -9.43 -8.67
N ASP A 264 6.83 -9.98 -7.96
CA ASP A 264 5.96 -11.01 -8.48
C ASP A 264 4.59 -10.40 -8.79
N THR A 265 3.99 -10.80 -9.90
CA THR A 265 2.75 -10.18 -10.40
C THR A 265 1.71 -11.26 -10.62
N TRP A 266 0.56 -11.11 -9.96
CA TRP A 266 -0.62 -11.93 -10.20
C TRP A 266 -1.60 -11.13 -11.05
N LYS A 267 -2.06 -11.74 -12.13
CA LYS A 267 -3.05 -11.16 -13.04
C LYS A 267 -4.37 -11.89 -12.91
N PHE A 268 -5.46 -11.15 -13.03
CA PHE A 268 -6.80 -11.71 -12.99
C PHE A 268 -7.06 -12.65 -14.15
N VAL A 269 -7.73 -13.75 -13.83
CA VAL A 269 -8.20 -14.79 -14.72
C VAL A 269 -9.68 -15.00 -14.40
N GLU A 270 -10.51 -14.90 -15.43
CA GLU A 270 -11.92 -15.27 -15.34
C GLU A 270 -12.03 -16.79 -15.21
N GLY A 271 -12.81 -17.25 -14.24
CA GLY A 271 -13.02 -18.68 -14.02
C GLY A 271 -13.32 -19.06 -12.59
N VAL A 272 -13.66 -20.33 -12.39
CA VAL A 272 -13.96 -20.90 -11.08
C VAL A 272 -12.77 -21.72 -10.62
N LEU A 273 -12.43 -21.61 -9.34
CA LEU A 273 -11.42 -22.44 -8.71
C LEU A 273 -12.02 -23.80 -8.35
N SER A 274 -11.26 -24.86 -8.61
CA SER A 274 -11.61 -26.22 -8.19
C SER A 274 -11.51 -26.37 -6.67
N ASP A 275 -12.20 -27.37 -6.11
CA ASP A 275 -12.14 -27.68 -4.66
C ASP A 275 -10.69 -27.89 -4.17
N LYS A 276 -9.84 -28.47 -5.01
CA LYS A 276 -8.41 -28.67 -4.74
C LYS A 276 -7.64 -27.35 -4.65
N GLU A 277 -7.98 -26.36 -5.48
CA GLU A 277 -7.37 -25.02 -5.44
C GLU A 277 -7.91 -24.17 -4.28
N MET A 278 -9.06 -24.55 -3.73
CA MET A 278 -9.66 -23.98 -2.53
C MET A 278 -9.17 -24.66 -1.24
N GLU A 279 -8.54 -25.83 -1.34
CA GLU A 279 -8.09 -26.62 -0.19
C GLU A 279 -7.04 -25.88 0.66
N GLY A 280 -7.17 -25.96 1.98
CA GLY A 280 -6.23 -25.34 2.93
C GLY A 280 -6.37 -23.83 3.05
N ARG A 281 -7.38 -23.21 2.42
CA ARG A 281 -7.78 -21.84 2.71
C ARG A 281 -8.44 -21.74 4.07
N LEU A 282 -8.21 -20.62 4.73
CA LEU A 282 -8.72 -20.38 6.07
C LEU A 282 -10.02 -19.59 5.94
N ASP A 283 -11.08 -20.05 6.60
CA ASP A 283 -12.35 -19.33 6.66
C ASP A 283 -12.13 -18.01 7.41
N PRO A 284 -12.23 -16.86 6.72
CA PRO A 284 -12.00 -15.57 7.36
C PRO A 284 -13.10 -15.18 8.36
N THR A 285 -14.26 -15.83 8.31
CA THR A 285 -15.41 -15.57 9.20
C THR A 285 -15.32 -16.35 10.51
N MET A 286 -14.59 -17.48 10.53
CA MET A 286 -14.36 -18.27 11.74
C MET A 286 -13.24 -17.71 12.63
N SER A 287 -12.40 -16.79 12.12
CA SER A 287 -11.49 -16.00 12.94
C SER A 287 -12.20 -14.76 13.49
N VAL A 288 -13.24 -14.98 14.31
CA VAL A 288 -13.70 -13.95 15.23
C VAL A 288 -12.48 -13.47 15.99
N TRP A 289 -12.14 -12.20 15.73
CA TRP A 289 -11.11 -11.45 16.42
C TRP A 289 -11.20 -11.71 17.92
N LYS A 290 -10.36 -12.62 18.43
CA LYS A 290 -9.80 -12.40 19.75
C LYS A 290 -8.65 -11.45 19.48
N PRO A 291 -8.69 -10.20 19.97
CA PRO A 291 -7.42 -9.54 20.17
C PRO A 291 -6.68 -10.55 21.03
N ARG A 292 -5.47 -10.96 20.63
CA ARG A 292 -4.55 -11.41 21.65
C ARG A 292 -4.60 -10.27 22.66
N ARG A 293 -5.23 -10.51 23.82
CA ARG A 293 -4.83 -9.87 25.06
C ARG A 293 -3.36 -10.27 25.20
N GLY A 294 -2.50 -9.65 24.41
CA GLY A 294 -1.23 -9.22 24.93
C GLY A 294 -1.67 -8.54 26.22
N LYS A 295 -1.28 -9.14 27.33
CA LYS A 295 -1.16 -8.37 28.55
C LYS A 295 -0.40 -7.13 28.08
N ALA A 296 -1.12 -6.02 27.91
CA ALA A 296 -0.55 -4.76 28.30
C ALA A 296 -0.14 -5.04 29.73
N SER A 297 1.12 -5.43 29.92
CA SER A 297 1.70 -5.32 31.23
C SER A 297 1.57 -3.84 31.50
N THR A 298 0.58 -3.48 32.29
CA THR A 298 0.64 -2.38 33.25
C THR A 298 1.81 -2.68 34.19
N ARG A 299 3.01 -2.70 33.63
CA ARG A 299 4.24 -2.31 34.26
C ARG A 299 4.68 -1.12 33.45
N ARG A 300 4.70 0.03 34.13
CA ARG A 300 5.51 1.17 33.73
C ARG A 300 6.88 0.61 33.33
N ASN A 301 7.13 0.49 32.05
CA ASN A 301 8.47 0.39 31.47
C ASN A 301 8.67 1.68 30.68
N VAL A 302 8.54 2.78 31.42
CA VAL A 302 9.47 3.89 31.27
C VAL A 302 10.84 3.30 31.66
N ASP A 303 11.84 3.39 30.79
CA ASP A 303 13.27 3.26 31.11
C ASP A 303 13.94 1.90 31.42
N VAL A 304 13.51 0.74 30.88
CA VAL A 304 14.25 -0.53 31.12
C VAL A 304 15.03 -1.11 29.92
N TRP A 305 14.69 -0.76 28.66
CA TRP A 305 15.47 -1.23 27.50
C TRP A 305 16.65 -0.33 27.10
N GLY A 306 16.69 0.91 27.62
CA GLY A 306 17.89 1.77 27.60
C GLY A 306 18.87 1.53 28.76
N ALA A 307 18.53 0.66 29.71
CA ALA A 307 19.34 0.38 30.90
C ALA A 307 20.21 -0.88 30.73
N ARG A 308 19.71 -1.91 30.01
CA ARG A 308 20.48 -3.15 29.78
C ARG A 308 21.64 -3.01 28.79
N LEU A 309 21.69 -1.90 28.05
CA LEU A 309 22.82 -1.48 27.20
C LEU A 309 23.87 -0.64 27.95
N ARG A 310 23.60 -0.22 29.20
CA ARG A 310 24.57 0.50 30.06
C ARG A 310 25.33 -0.42 31.01
N GLU A 311 24.74 -1.53 31.46
CA GLU A 311 25.42 -2.49 32.36
C GLU A 311 26.43 -3.42 31.66
N ARG A 312 26.47 -3.46 30.32
CA ARG A 312 27.59 -4.10 29.57
C ARG A 312 28.70 -3.13 29.18
N ARG A 313 28.62 -1.84 29.56
CA ARG A 313 29.64 -0.81 29.29
C ARG A 313 30.58 -0.52 30.47
N THR A 314 30.45 -1.19 31.61
CA THR A 314 31.29 -0.92 32.81
C THR A 314 32.23 -2.04 33.21
N THR A 315 32.44 -3.09 32.40
CA THR A 315 33.37 -4.18 32.77
C THR A 315 34.51 -4.44 31.79
N ASN A 316 34.84 -3.49 30.90
CA ASN A 316 36.01 -3.63 30.02
C ASN A 316 37.05 -2.50 30.11
N ASP A 317 36.97 -1.63 31.13
CA ASP A 317 38.06 -0.70 31.46
C ASP A 317 38.49 -0.90 32.92
N SER A 318 39.22 -1.98 33.19
CA SER A 318 40.24 -2.08 34.26
C SER A 318 40.89 -3.48 34.28
N ALA A 319 41.96 -3.65 33.49
CA ALA A 319 43.19 -4.40 33.79
C ALA A 319 44.07 -4.46 32.54
#